data_AF-A0A969S2V4-F1
#
_entry.id   AF-A0A969S2V4-F1
#
_cell.length_a   1.000
_cell.length_b   1.000
_cell.length_c   1.000
_cell.angle_alpha   90.00
_cell.angle_beta   90.00
_cell.angle_gamma   90.00
#
_symmetry.space_group_name_H-M   'P 1'
#
loop_
_entity.id
_entity.type
_entity.pdbx_description
1 polymer ?
#
loop_
_entity_poly.entity_id
_entity_poly.type
_entity_poly.pdbx_seq_one_letter_code
_entity_poly.pdbx_strand_id
1 'polypeptide(L)' 'MLILRLYHRLNKRSRDAIHRTQGRRGRLYSYQPRLVLLQRLAEETNLPISEVENMLHDERAQILANPGAPIYQDFSQL' A
#
# COMPACT_ATOMS: atom_id res chain seq x y z
N MET A 1 -6.91 -0.39 14.92
CA MET A 1 -7.14 0.80 14.08
C MET A 1 -5.87 1.02 13.27
N LEU A 2 -5.97 1.20 11.95
CA LEU A 2 -4.80 1.41 11.09
C LEU A 2 -4.80 2.84 10.56
N ILE A 3 -3.71 3.57 10.77
CA ILE A 3 -3.48 4.90 10.20
C ILE A 3 -2.52 4.70 9.03
N LEU A 4 -3.02 4.85 7.80
CA LEU A 4 -2.25 4.60 6.58
C LEU A 4 -2.17 5.89 5.76
N ARG A 5 -1.00 6.14 5.19
CA ARG A 5 -0.67 7.40 4.49
C ARG A 5 -0.84 7.27 2.98
N LEU A 6 -0.33 6.20 2.38
CA LEU A 6 -0.36 5.98 0.93
C LEU A 6 -1.60 5.20 0.48
N TYR A 7 -2.13 4.30 1.31
CA TYR A 7 -3.24 3.42 0.99
C TYR A 7 -4.47 4.14 0.38
N HIS A 8 -4.81 5.33 0.89
CA HIS A 8 -5.97 6.10 0.41
C HIS A 8 -5.73 6.75 -0.96
N ARG A 9 -4.47 6.98 -1.34
CA ARG A 9 -4.06 7.51 -2.64
C ARG A 9 -4.06 6.43 -3.74
N LEU A 10 -4.25 5.16 -3.36
CA LEU A 10 -4.26 4.04 -4.28
C LEU A 10 -5.60 3.91 -5.04
N ASN A 11 -5.49 3.64 -6.34
CA ASN A 11 -6.66 3.24 -7.12
C ASN A 11 -7.21 1.88 -6.65
N LYS A 12 -8.45 1.56 -7.06
CA LYS A 12 -9.13 0.31 -6.65
C LYS A 12 -8.27 -0.94 -6.89
N ARG A 13 -7.66 -1.07 -8.07
CA ARG A 13 -6.85 -2.24 -8.42
C ARG A 13 -5.61 -2.40 -7.53
N SER A 14 -4.98 -1.29 -7.14
CA SER A 14 -3.80 -1.30 -6.28
C SER A 14 -4.17 -1.62 -4.83
N ARG A 15 -5.33 -1.12 -4.35
CA ARG A 15 -5.89 -1.53 -3.06
C ARG A 15 -6.21 -3.03 -3.06
N ASP A 16 -6.89 -3.53 -4.09
CA ASP A 16 -7.18 -4.97 -4.22
C ASP A 16 -5.90 -5.80 -4.21
N ALA A 17 -4.81 -5.31 -4.81
CA ALA A 17 -3.51 -5.99 -4.82
C ALA A 17 -2.85 -6.03 -3.43
N ILE A 18 -2.97 -4.96 -2.63
CA ILE A 18 -2.45 -4.94 -1.25
C ILE A 18 -3.10 -6.03 -0.39
N HIS A 19 -4.42 -6.23 -0.54
CA HIS A 19 -5.17 -7.23 0.21
C HIS A 19 -4.96 -8.67 -0.27
N ARG A 20 -4.33 -8.89 -1.43
CA ARG A 20 -4.08 -10.25 -1.93
C ARG A 20 -3.01 -10.95 -1.11
N THR A 21 -3.37 -12.13 -0.63
CA THR A 21 -2.47 -13.08 0.04
C THR A 21 -2.12 -14.28 -0.85
N GLN A 22 -3.02 -14.64 -1.78
CA GLN A 22 -2.86 -15.79 -2.67
C GLN A 22 -2.91 -15.39 -4.16
N GLY A 23 -1.98 -15.97 -4.92
CA GLY A 23 -1.93 -15.91 -6.38
C GLY A 23 -2.60 -17.13 -7.04
N ARG A 24 -2.28 -17.36 -8.32
CA ARG A 24 -2.78 -18.53 -9.04
C ARG A 24 -2.28 -19.83 -8.40
N ARG A 25 -3.15 -20.84 -8.34
CA ARG A 25 -2.83 -22.19 -7.82
C ARG A 25 -2.39 -22.20 -6.34
N GLY A 26 -2.93 -21.30 -5.52
CA GLY A 26 -2.68 -21.25 -4.07
C GLY A 26 -1.27 -20.77 -3.67
N ARG A 27 -0.45 -20.32 -4.62
CA ARG A 27 0.88 -19.75 -4.31
C ARG A 27 0.74 -18.46 -3.51
N LEU A 28 1.69 -18.19 -2.61
CA LEU A 28 1.75 -16.91 -1.91
C LEU A 28 1.84 -15.76 -2.92
N TYR A 29 1.04 -14.73 -2.70
CA TYR A 29 1.07 -13.53 -3.53
C TYR A 29 2.24 -12.64 -3.13
N SER A 30 3.21 -12.49 -4.04
CA SER A 30 4.26 -11.49 -3.93
C SER A 30 3.71 -10.13 -4.37
N TYR A 31 3.60 -9.20 -3.43
CA TYR A 31 3.17 -7.84 -3.73
C TYR A 31 4.34 -7.09 -4.35
N GLN A 32 4.17 -6.65 -5.59
CA GLN A 32 5.15 -5.86 -6.33
C GLN A 32 4.43 -4.65 -6.94
N PRO A 33 4.54 -3.46 -6.33
CA PRO A 33 3.96 -2.25 -6.87
C PRO A 33 4.59 -1.91 -8.22
N ARG A 34 3.78 -1.38 -9.15
CA ARG A 34 4.28 -0.99 -10.49
C ARG A 34 5.13 0.27 -10.36
N LEU A 35 6.22 0.37 -11.13
CA LEU A 35 7.07 1.57 -11.15
C LEU A 35 6.28 2.88 -11.39
N VAL A 36 5.32 2.87 -12.32
CA VAL A 36 4.46 4.04 -12.61
C VAL A 36 3.63 4.46 -11.39
N LEU A 37 3.17 3.51 -10.58
CA LEU A 37 2.46 3.83 -9.33
C LEU A 37 3.42 4.48 -8.31
N LEU A 38 4.63 3.93 -8.18
CA LEU A 38 5.64 4.44 -7.27
C LEU A 38 6.08 5.86 -7.66
N GLN A 39 6.34 6.11 -8.95
CA GLN A 39 6.69 7.43 -9.47
C GLN A 39 5.60 8.47 -9.17
N ARG A 40 4.33 8.14 -9.47
CA ARG A 40 3.21 9.02 -9.19
C ARG A 40 3.09 9.34 -7.69
N LEU A 41 3.20 8.33 -6.83
CA LEU A 41 3.13 8.54 -5.38
C LEU A 41 4.33 9.33 -4.83
N ALA A 42 5.52 9.10 -5.39
CA ALA A 42 6.74 9.87 -5.07
C ALA A 42 6.56 11.35 -5.40
N GLU A 43 6.04 11.66 -6.59
CA GLU A 43 5.70 13.04 -6.99
C GLU A 43 4.65 13.65 -6.08
N GLU A 44 3.57 12.92 -5.77
CA GLU A 44 2.47 13.41 -4.92
C GLU A 44 2.85 13.62 -3.44
N THR A 45 3.92 12.96 -2.96
CA THR A 45 4.36 13.01 -1.55
C THR A 45 5.69 13.70 -1.35
N ASN A 46 6.38 14.06 -2.44
CA ASN A 46 7.74 14.58 -2.44
C ASN A 46 8.73 13.65 -1.70
N LEU A 47 8.53 12.35 -1.84
CA LEU A 47 9.37 11.30 -1.25
C LEU A 47 10.14 10.54 -2.34
N PRO A 48 11.32 9.99 -2.05
CA PRO A 48 12.01 9.11 -2.98
C PRO A 48 11.21 7.82 -3.23
N ILE A 49 11.32 7.28 -4.45
CA ILE A 49 10.62 6.06 -4.88
C ILE A 49 10.84 4.88 -3.92
N SER A 50 12.07 4.73 -3.40
CA SER A 50 12.41 3.67 -2.45
C SER A 50 11.67 3.79 -1.11
N GLU A 51 11.45 5.01 -0.63
CA GLU A 51 10.71 5.25 0.60
C GLU A 51 9.22 4.99 0.39
N VAL A 52 8.66 5.41 -0.74
CA VAL A 52 7.28 5.08 -1.13
C VAL A 52 7.07 3.57 -1.22
N GLU A 53 8.01 2.84 -1.81
CA GLU A 53 7.95 1.38 -1.89
C GLU A 53 7.95 0.74 -0.51
N ASN A 54 8.89 1.13 0.36
CA ASN A 54 8.97 0.64 1.74
C ASN A 54 7.67 0.92 2.51
N MET A 55 7.14 2.14 2.42
CA MET A 55 5.88 2.52 3.05
C MET A 55 4.71 1.65 2.57
N LEU A 56 4.59 1.37 1.26
CA LEU A 56 3.54 0.48 0.75
C LEU A 56 3.68 -0.95 1.28
N HIS A 57 4.90 -1.44 1.45
CA HIS A 57 5.15 -2.75 2.06
C HIS A 57 4.78 -2.78 3.55
N ASP A 58 5.11 -1.73 4.29
CA ASP A 58 4.76 -1.60 5.71
C ASP A 58 3.25 -1.48 5.91
N GLU A 59 2.57 -0.65 5.12
CA GLU A 59 1.11 -0.53 5.15
C GLU A 59 0.43 -1.85 4.81
N ARG A 60 0.96 -2.59 3.82
CA ARG A 60 0.47 -3.93 3.50
C ARG A 60 0.66 -4.88 4.68
N ALA A 61 1.81 -4.87 5.35
CA ALA A 61 2.05 -5.73 6.51
C ALA A 61 1.06 -5.43 7.64
N GLN A 62 0.78 -4.16 7.91
CA GLN A 62 -0.21 -3.73 8.91
C GLN A 62 -1.63 -4.19 8.58
N ILE A 63 -2.04 -4.05 7.31
CA ILE A 63 -3.34 -4.52 6.81
C ILE A 63 -3.48 -6.03 6.99
N LEU A 64 -2.47 -6.79 6.56
CA LEU A 64 -2.51 -8.25 6.62
C LEU A 64 -2.44 -8.79 8.05
N ALA A 65 -1.78 -8.07 8.97
CA ALA A 65 -1.74 -8.42 10.39
C ALA A 65 -3.06 -8.13 11.11
N ASN A 66 -3.88 -7.21 10.60
CA ASN A 66 -5.13 -6.75 11.23
C ASN A 66 -6.33 -6.83 10.27
N PRO A 67 -6.72 -8.03 9.80
CA PRO A 67 -7.82 -8.17 8.87
C PRO A 67 -9.13 -7.64 9.48
N GLY A 68 -9.82 -6.77 8.75
CA GLY A 68 -11.08 -6.15 9.19
C GLY A 68 -10.93 -4.93 10.11
N ALA A 69 -9.71 -4.52 10.45
CA ALA A 69 -9.50 -3.28 11.18
C ALA A 69 -9.91 -2.07 10.33
N PRO A 70 -10.55 -1.05 10.92
CA PRO A 70 -10.88 0.17 10.20
C PRO A 70 -9.60 0.92 9.81
N ILE A 71 -9.58 1.39 8.55
CA ILE A 71 -8.45 2.08 7.92
C ILE A 71 -8.77 3.58 7.84
N TYR A 72 -7.90 4.40 8.43
CA TYR A 72 -8.00 5.86 8.45
C TYR A 72 -6.84 6.48 7.68
N GLN A 73 -7.07 7.68 7.15
CA GLN A 73 -6.04 8.43 6.45
C GLN A 73 -5.23 9.26 7.44
N ASP A 74 -3.91 9.19 7.32
CA ASP A 74 -3.03 10.10 8.05
C ASP A 74 -3.08 11.51 7.44
N PHE A 75 -3.48 12.51 8.24
CA PHE A 75 -3.56 13.92 7.85
C PHE A 75 -2.43 14.76 8.43
N SER A 76 -1.49 14.17 9.18
CA SER A 76 -0.51 14.92 9.97
C SER A 76 0.65 15.53 9.17
N GLN A 77 0.70 15.37 7.83
CA GLN A 77 1.79 15.89 6.99
C GLN A 77 1.31 16.47 5.65
N LEU A 78 0.33 17.37 5.67
CA LEU A 78 0.08 18.31 4.56
C LEU A 78 1.03 19.51 4.66
#